data_AF-A0A416WDL0-F1
#
_entry.id   AF-A0A416WDL0-F1
#
_cell.length_a   1.000
_cell.length_b   1.000
_cell.length_c   1.000
_cell.angle_alpha   90.00
_cell.angle_beta   90.00
_cell.angle_gamma   90.00
#
_symmetry.space_group_name_H-M   'P 1'
#
loop_
_entity.id
_entity.type
_entity.pdbx_description
1 polymer ?
#
loop_
_entity_poly.entity_id
_entity_poly.type
_entity_poly.pdbx_seq_one_letter_code
_entity_poly.pdbx_strand_id
1 'polypeptide(L)'
;MKTWKTNLEETKQRYIDWWNHKGIILNMWEHFQEGVRPHADVPAPAPAKDLNQKWFDPQWRAEYLDWYVAHSSLMADMLPVANAQLGPGSLAAILGGVFEGGEDTIWIHPDPDFNDEIVFNPEHPNWILHKELLKACKAKAKGNYYVGMPDLMEGLDVLAALKGTDKVLLDTVMQPEVLEQQMQQINDIYFKVFDELYDIIREGDEMAFCYFSSWAPGKMSKLQSDISTMISEDDYRRFVQPFIREQCQKIDYTLYHLDGVGAMHHLPALLEIEELNAIQWTPGVGEPQGGSPKWYDLYKKILAAGKSVMACWVTLDELKPLLDNIGADGVHLEMDFHNEKEVEQAMKIVDEYRNSASEAVKEAEADEKPLQQQESIQVTTASHNEDEALKPLFDAIVAGKLEPAVEITRQAIANGALPQDIINNYMIKAMGEIGQRFQDGKAFVPQLLMAGRAMKGSLELLKPLLQGNASVSIGKVIIGTVKGDLHDIGKNLVASMLEGCGFEVINIGIDVSSDKFVEAVKEHHADILCLSALLTTTMTYMKEVIDALEKAGIRQEVKVMVGGAPISEDYAREIGADGYSDNANTAVLKAKELMGVY
;
A
#
# COMPACT_ATOMS: atom_id res chain seq x y z
N MET A 1 -32.88 2.78 15.10
CA MET A 1 -32.32 1.45 15.40
C MET A 1 -32.38 1.20 16.93
N LYS A 2 -32.60 -0.02 17.44
CA LYS A 2 -32.59 -0.31 18.90
C LYS A 2 -31.35 -1.15 19.23
N THR A 3 -30.27 -0.48 19.56
CA THR A 3 -28.91 -1.03 19.46
C THR A 3 -28.37 -1.47 20.82
N TRP A 4 -27.30 -2.27 20.82
CA TRP A 4 -26.59 -2.63 22.04
C TRP A 4 -25.77 -1.48 22.63
N LYS A 5 -25.39 -0.49 21.82
CA LYS A 5 -24.70 0.72 22.29
C LYS A 5 -25.67 1.67 22.99
N THR A 6 -25.37 2.00 24.24
CA THR A 6 -26.23 2.82 25.12
C THR A 6 -26.14 4.31 24.82
N ASN A 7 -25.00 4.80 24.35
CA ASN A 7 -24.74 6.21 24.02
C ASN A 7 -24.74 6.49 22.51
N LEU A 8 -25.46 5.69 21.71
CA LEU A 8 -25.39 5.77 20.25
C LEU A 8 -25.72 7.16 19.70
N GLU A 9 -26.78 7.81 20.19
CA GLU A 9 -27.19 9.13 19.66
C GLU A 9 -26.14 10.21 19.93
N GLU A 10 -25.44 10.12 21.07
CA GLU A 10 -24.30 11.01 21.37
C GLU A 10 -23.14 10.73 20.41
N THR A 11 -22.81 9.46 20.18
CA THR A 11 -21.77 9.06 19.23
C THR A 11 -22.11 9.53 17.81
N LYS A 12 -23.35 9.37 17.36
CA LYS A 12 -23.81 9.89 16.05
C LYS A 12 -23.63 11.39 15.94
N GLN A 13 -24.02 12.14 16.97
CA GLN A 13 -23.81 13.59 16.97
C GLN A 13 -22.33 13.95 16.87
N ARG A 14 -21.45 13.25 17.59
CA ARG A 14 -19.99 13.46 17.49
C ARG A 14 -19.47 13.14 16.10
N TYR A 15 -20.00 12.11 15.42
CA TYR A 15 -19.61 11.80 14.04
C TYR A 15 -20.07 12.91 13.09
N ILE A 16 -21.29 13.43 13.26
CA ILE A 16 -21.77 14.58 12.50
C ILE A 16 -20.86 15.78 12.73
N ASP A 17 -20.48 16.07 13.98
CA ASP A 17 -19.55 17.16 14.30
C ASP A 17 -18.20 16.95 13.61
N TRP A 18 -17.66 15.73 13.65
CA TRP A 18 -16.38 15.38 13.01
C TRP A 18 -16.42 15.49 11.49
N TRP A 19 -17.50 15.05 10.84
CA TRP A 19 -17.71 15.27 9.41
C TRP A 19 -17.82 16.76 9.04
N ASN A 20 -18.18 17.61 10.01
CA ASN A 20 -18.19 19.07 9.89
C ASN A 20 -16.92 19.74 10.47
N HIS A 21 -15.83 18.98 10.58
CA HIS A 21 -14.50 19.46 11.02
C HIS A 21 -14.46 19.99 12.46
N LYS A 22 -15.31 19.44 13.33
CA LYS A 22 -15.43 19.84 14.73
C LYS A 22 -15.47 18.63 15.66
N GLY A 23 -15.14 18.88 16.92
CA GLY A 23 -15.18 17.87 17.95
C GLY A 23 -14.25 16.69 17.67
N ILE A 24 -14.34 15.72 18.56
CA ILE A 24 -13.43 14.59 18.64
C ILE A 24 -14.17 13.26 18.79
N ILE A 25 -13.75 12.30 17.97
CA ILE A 25 -14.14 10.89 18.07
C ILE A 25 -13.04 10.08 18.73
N LEU A 26 -13.44 9.27 19.71
CA LEU A 26 -12.56 8.30 20.37
C LEU A 26 -13.06 6.87 20.05
N ASN A 27 -12.44 6.25 19.06
CA ASN A 27 -12.80 4.94 18.52
C ASN A 27 -11.65 3.94 18.69
N MET A 28 -11.89 2.70 18.29
CA MET A 28 -10.83 1.73 18.01
C MET A 28 -11.22 0.89 16.80
N TRP A 29 -10.21 0.48 16.04
CA TRP A 29 -10.42 -0.27 14.82
C TRP A 29 -10.87 -1.71 15.13
N GLU A 30 -10.05 -2.50 15.82
CA GLU A 30 -10.37 -3.90 16.14
C GLU A 30 -10.88 -4.03 17.57
N HIS A 31 -12.20 -4.14 17.74
CA HIS A 31 -12.78 -4.18 19.08
C HIS A 31 -12.29 -5.41 19.86
N PHE A 32 -11.99 -5.22 21.15
CA PHE A 32 -11.65 -6.32 22.05
C PHE A 32 -12.91 -6.90 22.72
N GLN A 33 -12.85 -8.20 23.05
CA GLN A 33 -13.92 -8.93 23.78
C GLN A 33 -13.51 -9.33 25.20
N GLU A 34 -12.21 -9.35 25.50
CA GLU A 34 -11.72 -9.79 26.81
C GLU A 34 -12.18 -8.83 27.91
N GLY A 35 -12.79 -9.39 28.97
CA GLY A 35 -13.29 -8.61 30.10
C GLY A 35 -14.61 -7.86 29.84
N VAL A 36 -15.16 -7.92 28.62
CA VAL A 36 -16.42 -7.27 28.26
C VAL A 36 -17.61 -8.12 28.71
N ARG A 37 -18.62 -7.47 29.30
CA ARG A 37 -19.90 -8.13 29.58
C ARG A 37 -20.73 -8.21 28.30
N PRO A 38 -21.18 -9.39 27.86
CA PRO A 38 -21.94 -9.52 26.62
C PRO A 38 -23.26 -8.74 26.65
N HIS A 39 -23.62 -8.14 25.51
CA HIS A 39 -24.85 -7.35 25.33
C HIS A 39 -26.07 -8.23 25.03
N ALA A 40 -25.84 -9.46 24.58
CA ALA A 40 -26.85 -10.46 24.30
C ALA A 40 -26.30 -11.88 24.52
N ASP A 41 -27.19 -12.83 24.79
CA ASP A 41 -26.85 -14.26 24.91
C ASP A 41 -26.74 -14.89 23.51
N VAL A 42 -25.67 -14.55 22.81
CA VAL A 42 -25.33 -15.07 21.49
C VAL A 42 -24.21 -16.10 21.67
N PRO A 43 -24.41 -17.39 21.35
CA PRO A 43 -23.34 -18.38 21.49
C PRO A 43 -22.29 -18.20 20.37
N ALA A 44 -21.02 -18.45 20.69
CA ALA A 44 -19.98 -18.54 19.66
C ALA A 44 -20.29 -19.73 18.71
N PRO A 45 -20.10 -19.58 17.39
CA PRO A 45 -20.18 -20.71 16.49
C PRO A 45 -19.07 -21.73 16.79
N ALA A 46 -19.22 -22.94 16.26
CA ALA A 46 -18.11 -23.89 16.25
C ALA A 46 -16.91 -23.28 15.49
N PRO A 47 -15.66 -23.57 15.90
CA PRO A 47 -14.48 -23.11 15.15
C PRO A 47 -14.59 -23.47 13.67
N ALA A 48 -14.15 -22.57 12.79
CA ALA A 48 -14.14 -22.82 11.35
C ALA A 48 -13.33 -24.09 11.05
N LYS A 49 -13.83 -24.92 10.13
CA LYS A 49 -13.16 -26.16 9.73
C LYS A 49 -11.84 -25.92 8.98
N ASP A 50 -11.76 -24.81 8.25
CA ASP A 50 -10.65 -24.37 7.42
C ASP A 50 -10.79 -22.86 7.11
N LEU A 51 -9.77 -22.28 6.47
CA LEU A 51 -9.77 -20.87 6.07
C LEU A 51 -10.86 -20.55 5.05
N ASN A 52 -11.24 -21.51 4.20
CA ASN A 52 -12.32 -21.31 3.23
C ASN A 52 -13.66 -21.09 3.92
N GLN A 53 -13.98 -21.84 4.98
CA GLN A 53 -15.18 -21.58 5.77
C GLN A 53 -15.06 -20.26 6.55
N LYS A 54 -13.88 -20.02 7.16
CA LYS A 54 -13.63 -18.79 7.94
C LYS A 54 -13.95 -17.54 7.11
N TRP A 55 -13.56 -17.54 5.84
CA TRP A 55 -13.63 -16.36 4.97
C TRP A 55 -14.81 -16.35 3.99
N PHE A 56 -15.19 -17.51 3.44
CA PHE A 56 -16.08 -17.59 2.28
C PHE A 56 -17.38 -18.37 2.53
N ASP A 57 -17.71 -18.72 3.78
CA ASP A 57 -19.04 -19.25 4.16
C ASP A 57 -19.89 -18.13 4.78
N PRO A 58 -20.88 -17.57 4.04
CA PRO A 58 -21.74 -16.50 4.52
C PRO A 58 -22.46 -16.78 5.83
N GLN A 59 -22.89 -18.03 6.06
CA GLN A 59 -23.66 -18.38 7.24
C GLN A 59 -22.77 -18.47 8.47
N TRP A 60 -21.66 -19.18 8.35
CA TRP A 60 -20.68 -19.28 9.43
C TRP A 60 -20.14 -17.90 9.81
N ARG A 61 -19.78 -17.07 8.81
CA ARG A 61 -19.30 -15.70 9.06
C ARG A 61 -20.33 -14.81 9.73
N ALA A 62 -21.59 -14.87 9.29
CA ALA A 62 -22.65 -14.10 9.93
C ALA A 62 -22.88 -14.54 11.39
N GLU A 63 -22.77 -15.84 11.71
CA GLU A 63 -22.82 -16.33 13.09
C GLU A 63 -21.65 -15.86 13.94
N TYR A 64 -20.44 -15.89 13.38
CA TYR A 64 -19.24 -15.40 14.05
C TYR A 64 -19.34 -13.88 14.32
N LEU A 65 -19.76 -13.09 13.33
CA LEU A 65 -19.87 -11.63 13.48
C LEU A 65 -20.99 -11.24 14.45
N ASP A 66 -22.10 -11.99 14.48
CA ASP A 66 -23.18 -11.78 15.47
C ASP A 66 -22.67 -11.99 16.90
N TRP A 67 -21.90 -13.07 17.12
CA TRP A 67 -21.22 -13.32 18.39
C TRP A 67 -20.19 -12.23 18.70
N TYR A 68 -19.33 -11.89 17.75
CA TYR A 68 -18.23 -10.93 17.91
C TYR A 68 -18.76 -9.57 18.38
N VAL A 69 -19.77 -9.01 17.69
CA VAL A 69 -20.33 -7.71 18.06
C VAL A 69 -21.07 -7.77 19.40
N ALA A 70 -21.73 -8.89 19.73
CA ALA A 70 -22.42 -9.06 21.00
C ALA A 70 -21.46 -9.09 22.21
N HIS A 71 -20.19 -9.42 21.99
CA HIS A 71 -19.16 -9.55 23.01
C HIS A 71 -18.11 -8.44 22.97
N SER A 72 -18.21 -7.52 22.00
CA SER A 72 -17.25 -6.43 21.84
C SER A 72 -17.54 -5.26 22.78
N SER A 73 -16.50 -4.55 23.21
CA SER A 73 -16.70 -3.29 23.91
C SER A 73 -17.36 -2.28 22.97
N LEU A 74 -18.33 -1.52 23.51
CA LEU A 74 -19.07 -0.47 22.81
C LEU A 74 -18.98 0.86 23.58
N MET A 75 -17.94 1.02 24.42
CA MET A 75 -17.66 2.24 25.18
C MET A 75 -17.25 3.40 24.25
N ALA A 76 -17.06 4.60 24.81
CA ALA A 76 -16.65 5.79 24.06
C ALA A 76 -17.46 5.96 22.76
N ASP A 77 -16.80 6.11 21.62
CA ASP A 77 -17.42 6.27 20.31
C ASP A 77 -17.31 5.00 19.43
N MET A 78 -16.94 3.86 20.03
CA MET A 78 -16.92 2.54 19.39
C MET A 78 -18.32 2.11 18.95
N LEU A 79 -18.50 1.91 17.64
CA LEU A 79 -19.80 1.57 17.05
C LEU A 79 -19.99 0.06 16.95
N PRO A 80 -21.21 -0.46 17.17
CA PRO A 80 -21.49 -1.87 16.96
C PRO A 80 -21.58 -2.14 15.45
N VAL A 81 -20.48 -2.55 14.84
CA VAL A 81 -20.39 -2.82 13.39
C VAL A 81 -19.92 -4.25 13.16
N ALA A 82 -20.67 -5.02 12.38
CA ALA A 82 -20.23 -6.30 11.88
C ALA A 82 -19.27 -6.06 10.70
N ASN A 83 -17.99 -6.40 10.90
CA ASN A 83 -16.96 -6.29 9.88
C ASN A 83 -17.09 -7.42 8.84
N ALA A 84 -17.92 -7.18 7.82
CA ALA A 84 -18.20 -8.12 6.75
C ALA A 84 -17.18 -8.08 5.59
N GLN A 85 -15.95 -7.62 5.86
CA GLN A 85 -14.91 -7.47 4.84
C GLN A 85 -14.51 -8.80 4.20
N LEU A 86 -14.22 -8.78 2.89
CA LEU A 86 -13.68 -9.91 2.13
C LEU A 86 -12.29 -9.61 1.54
N GLY A 87 -11.40 -9.03 2.36
CA GLY A 87 -10.04 -8.58 1.98
C GLY A 87 -10.04 -7.22 1.27
N PRO A 88 -9.01 -6.37 1.45
CA PRO A 88 -8.90 -5.12 0.68
C PRO A 88 -8.90 -5.45 -0.81
N GLY A 89 -9.69 -4.73 -1.60
CA GLY A 89 -9.81 -4.98 -3.04
C GLY A 89 -11.03 -5.78 -3.50
N SER A 90 -12.10 -5.82 -2.70
CA SER A 90 -13.34 -6.54 -3.04
C SER A 90 -13.83 -6.30 -4.48
N LEU A 91 -13.67 -5.09 -5.03
CA LEU A 91 -14.07 -4.81 -6.42
C LEU A 91 -13.22 -5.58 -7.45
N ALA A 92 -11.91 -5.72 -7.24
CA ALA A 92 -11.06 -6.53 -8.11
C ALA A 92 -11.50 -8.00 -8.10
N ALA A 93 -11.81 -8.56 -6.93
CA ALA A 93 -12.35 -9.91 -6.84
C ALA A 93 -13.74 -10.05 -7.49
N ILE A 94 -14.61 -9.04 -7.38
CA ILE A 94 -15.90 -9.00 -8.08
C ILE A 94 -15.71 -9.01 -9.60
N LEU A 95 -14.64 -8.39 -10.10
CA LEU A 95 -14.31 -8.26 -11.51
C LEU A 95 -13.52 -9.44 -12.10
N GLY A 96 -13.10 -10.41 -11.30
CA GLY A 96 -12.40 -11.62 -11.78
C GLY A 96 -11.15 -12.01 -10.99
N GLY A 97 -10.68 -11.15 -10.08
CA GLY A 97 -9.56 -11.47 -9.19
C GLY A 97 -9.80 -12.74 -8.37
N VAL A 98 -8.74 -13.49 -8.13
CA VAL A 98 -8.81 -14.79 -7.44
C VAL A 98 -8.64 -14.59 -5.93
N PHE A 99 -9.65 -15.02 -5.15
CA PHE A 99 -9.59 -14.98 -3.69
C PHE A 99 -8.72 -16.10 -3.12
N GLU A 100 -7.91 -15.76 -2.12
CA GLU A 100 -7.20 -16.70 -1.28
C GLU A 100 -7.31 -16.28 0.19
N GLY A 101 -7.84 -17.16 1.04
CA GLY A 101 -7.93 -16.91 2.47
C GLY A 101 -6.59 -17.18 3.16
N GLY A 102 -5.98 -16.15 3.76
CA GLY A 102 -4.84 -16.26 4.66
C GLY A 102 -5.25 -16.43 6.12
N GLU A 103 -4.29 -16.51 7.04
CA GLU A 103 -4.58 -16.64 8.48
C GLU A 103 -5.30 -15.39 9.03
N ASP A 104 -4.82 -14.20 8.63
CA ASP A 104 -5.28 -12.92 9.19
C ASP A 104 -6.08 -12.06 8.19
N THR A 105 -6.02 -12.37 6.88
CA THR A 105 -6.71 -11.59 5.84
C THR A 105 -7.09 -12.44 4.63
N ILE A 106 -7.72 -11.84 3.63
CA ILE A 106 -7.98 -12.42 2.30
C ILE A 106 -7.11 -11.69 1.28
N TRP A 107 -6.42 -12.46 0.46
CA TRP A 107 -5.60 -12.00 -0.66
C TRP A 107 -6.38 -12.07 -1.96
N ILE A 108 -6.10 -11.13 -2.87
CA ILE A 108 -6.69 -11.08 -4.20
C ILE A 108 -5.54 -11.07 -5.20
N HIS A 109 -5.51 -12.09 -6.05
CA HIS A 109 -4.48 -12.25 -7.07
C HIS A 109 -4.98 -11.85 -8.45
N PRO A 110 -4.07 -11.41 -9.34
CA PRO A 110 -4.37 -11.19 -10.75
C PRO A 110 -5.05 -12.37 -11.40
N ASP A 111 -6.04 -12.06 -12.24
CA ASP A 111 -6.64 -13.04 -13.13
C ASP A 111 -5.59 -13.42 -14.19
N PRO A 112 -5.12 -14.69 -14.24
CA PRO A 112 -4.11 -15.11 -15.22
C PRO A 112 -4.59 -14.98 -16.66
N ASP A 113 -5.91 -14.93 -16.87
CA ASP A 113 -6.55 -14.82 -18.18
C ASP A 113 -7.04 -13.39 -18.49
N PHE A 114 -6.66 -12.39 -17.68
CA PHE A 114 -7.06 -11.00 -17.89
C PHE A 114 -6.67 -10.49 -19.28
N ASN A 115 -7.67 -10.02 -20.04
CA ASN A 115 -7.55 -9.66 -21.46
C ASN A 115 -7.71 -8.15 -21.73
N ASP A 116 -7.52 -7.31 -20.71
CA ASP A 116 -7.76 -5.86 -20.70
C ASP A 116 -9.25 -5.42 -20.80
N GLU A 117 -10.20 -6.35 -20.84
CA GLU A 117 -11.63 -6.01 -20.78
C GLU A 117 -12.13 -5.96 -19.32
N ILE A 118 -12.70 -4.81 -18.94
CA ILE A 118 -13.26 -4.60 -17.60
C ILE A 118 -14.78 -4.68 -17.69
N VAL A 119 -15.34 -5.83 -17.35
CA VAL A 119 -16.77 -6.10 -17.49
C VAL A 119 -17.36 -6.61 -16.17
N PHE A 120 -18.38 -5.90 -15.67
CA PHE A 120 -19.13 -6.37 -14.52
C PHE A 120 -20.05 -7.54 -14.89
N ASN A 121 -19.81 -8.71 -14.27
CA ASN A 121 -20.65 -9.89 -14.41
C ASN A 121 -21.57 -10.06 -13.18
N PRO A 122 -22.90 -9.87 -13.31
CA PRO A 122 -23.84 -10.02 -12.19
C PRO A 122 -23.98 -11.45 -11.67
N GLU A 123 -23.51 -12.45 -12.42
CA GLU A 123 -23.50 -13.86 -12.02
C GLU A 123 -22.12 -14.32 -11.51
N HIS A 124 -21.17 -13.38 -11.34
CA HIS A 124 -19.83 -13.74 -10.86
C HIS A 124 -19.90 -14.31 -9.43
N PRO A 125 -19.25 -15.46 -9.13
CA PRO A 125 -19.33 -16.10 -7.82
C PRO A 125 -18.92 -15.17 -6.67
N ASN A 126 -17.85 -14.37 -6.86
CA ASN A 126 -17.39 -13.44 -5.83
C ASN A 126 -18.41 -12.32 -5.59
N TRP A 127 -19.12 -11.87 -6.62
CA TRP A 127 -20.20 -10.89 -6.44
C TRP A 127 -21.37 -11.45 -5.65
N ILE A 128 -21.78 -12.68 -5.98
CA ILE A 128 -22.84 -13.39 -5.26
C ILE A 128 -22.44 -13.58 -3.80
N LEU A 129 -21.20 -13.99 -3.53
CA LEU A 129 -20.65 -14.19 -2.19
C LEU A 129 -20.76 -12.94 -1.31
N HIS A 130 -20.37 -11.76 -1.82
CA HIS A 130 -20.51 -10.50 -1.08
C HIS A 130 -21.96 -10.25 -0.68
N LYS A 131 -22.90 -10.40 -1.63
CA LYS A 131 -24.32 -10.18 -1.37
C LYS A 131 -24.89 -11.18 -0.37
N GLU A 132 -24.51 -12.44 -0.46
CA GLU A 132 -24.95 -13.48 0.47
C GLU A 132 -24.43 -13.23 1.88
N LEU A 133 -23.17 -12.83 2.03
CA LEU A 133 -22.58 -12.48 3.33
C LEU A 133 -23.30 -11.28 3.96
N LEU A 134 -23.49 -10.19 3.22
CA LEU A 134 -24.15 -8.99 3.75
C LEU A 134 -25.61 -9.28 4.13
N LYS A 135 -26.34 -10.06 3.31
CA LYS A 135 -27.72 -10.47 3.63
C LYS A 135 -27.77 -11.38 4.87
N ALA A 136 -26.83 -12.30 5.02
CA ALA A 136 -26.74 -13.17 6.19
C ALA A 136 -26.46 -12.35 7.46
N CYS A 137 -25.51 -11.41 7.40
CA CYS A 137 -25.22 -10.49 8.51
C CYS A 137 -26.43 -9.61 8.84
N LYS A 138 -27.11 -9.05 7.83
CA LYS A 138 -28.29 -8.20 8.02
C LYS A 138 -29.44 -8.96 8.69
N ALA A 139 -29.64 -10.24 8.34
CA ALA A 139 -30.64 -11.09 8.96
C ALA A 139 -30.36 -11.38 10.45
N LYS A 140 -29.08 -11.45 10.84
CA LYS A 140 -28.65 -11.61 12.24
C LYS A 140 -28.76 -10.31 13.03
N ALA A 141 -28.37 -9.19 12.42
CA ALA A 141 -28.30 -7.88 13.06
C ALA A 141 -29.59 -7.47 13.77
N LYS A 142 -30.75 -7.65 13.11
CA LYS A 142 -32.09 -7.32 13.68
C LYS A 142 -32.16 -5.91 14.30
N GLY A 143 -31.39 -4.97 13.76
CA GLY A 143 -31.28 -3.60 14.26
C GLY A 143 -30.55 -3.46 15.61
N ASN A 144 -29.75 -4.43 16.03
CA ASN A 144 -28.89 -4.33 17.21
C ASN A 144 -27.52 -3.69 16.92
N TYR A 145 -27.05 -3.82 15.68
CA TYR A 145 -25.76 -3.34 15.18
C TYR A 145 -25.83 -3.07 13.67
N TYR A 146 -24.86 -2.36 13.12
CA TYR A 146 -24.74 -2.10 11.69
C TYR A 146 -24.00 -3.23 10.98
N VAL A 147 -24.37 -3.50 9.73
CA VAL A 147 -23.51 -4.29 8.83
C VAL A 147 -22.63 -3.30 8.09
N GLY A 148 -21.31 -3.42 8.21
CA GLY A 148 -20.39 -2.50 7.57
C GLY A 148 -20.30 -2.72 6.06
N MET A 149 -20.21 -1.63 5.29
CA MET A 149 -19.86 -1.66 3.87
C MET A 149 -18.47 -2.25 3.71
N PRO A 150 -18.30 -3.29 2.89
CA PRO A 150 -16.98 -3.80 2.58
C PRO A 150 -16.17 -2.76 1.80
N ASP A 151 -14.88 -2.72 2.07
CA ASP A 151 -13.87 -2.00 1.33
C ASP A 151 -13.77 -2.54 -0.10
N LEU A 152 -14.33 -1.77 -1.03
CA LEU A 152 -14.34 -2.10 -2.45
C LEU A 152 -12.99 -1.84 -3.11
N MET A 153 -12.20 -0.89 -2.59
CA MET A 153 -11.00 -0.35 -3.24
C MET A 153 -11.31 0.33 -4.58
N GLU A 154 -10.57 1.38 -4.90
CA GLU A 154 -10.85 2.25 -6.04
C GLU A 154 -9.72 2.23 -7.08
N GLY A 155 -10.09 2.53 -8.33
CA GLY A 155 -9.16 3.02 -9.33
C GLY A 155 -7.96 2.12 -9.63
N LEU A 156 -6.75 2.67 -9.51
CA LEU A 156 -5.51 2.03 -9.98
C LEU A 156 -5.21 0.75 -9.21
N ASP A 157 -5.58 0.66 -7.93
CA ASP A 157 -5.35 -0.53 -7.12
C ASP A 157 -6.18 -1.71 -7.64
N VAL A 158 -7.44 -1.46 -8.04
CA VAL A 158 -8.31 -2.47 -8.66
C VAL A 158 -7.69 -2.94 -9.97
N LEU A 159 -7.21 -2.02 -10.80
CA LEU A 159 -6.58 -2.38 -12.06
C LEU A 159 -5.28 -3.16 -11.85
N ALA A 160 -4.48 -2.78 -10.85
CA ALA A 160 -3.24 -3.46 -10.50
C ALA A 160 -3.51 -4.89 -10.01
N ALA A 161 -4.54 -5.07 -9.19
CA ALA A 161 -4.99 -6.37 -8.73
C ALA A 161 -5.53 -7.27 -9.86
N LEU A 162 -5.97 -6.71 -10.99
CA LEU A 162 -6.42 -7.49 -12.16
C LEU A 162 -5.29 -7.74 -13.17
N LYS A 163 -4.52 -6.71 -13.50
CA LYS A 163 -3.57 -6.69 -14.63
C LYS A 163 -2.12 -6.97 -14.23
N GLY A 164 -1.78 -6.70 -12.98
CA GLY A 164 -0.42 -6.63 -12.45
C GLY A 164 0.07 -5.19 -12.33
N THR A 165 0.67 -4.88 -11.17
CA THR A 165 1.19 -3.55 -10.81
C THR A 165 2.19 -2.98 -11.81
N ASP A 166 3.13 -3.80 -12.28
CA ASP A 166 4.16 -3.41 -13.24
C ASP A 166 3.57 -2.92 -14.57
N LYS A 167 2.54 -3.61 -15.07
CA LYS A 167 1.86 -3.25 -16.32
C LYS A 167 1.08 -1.95 -16.16
N VAL A 168 0.35 -1.78 -15.05
CA VAL A 168 -0.39 -0.54 -14.77
C VAL A 168 0.56 0.65 -14.68
N LEU A 169 1.69 0.50 -13.98
CA LEU A 169 2.72 1.54 -13.90
C LEU A 169 3.31 1.87 -15.27
N LEU A 170 3.56 0.87 -16.12
CA LEU A 170 4.02 1.11 -17.49
C LEU A 170 2.98 1.86 -18.33
N ASP A 171 1.70 1.56 -18.17
CA ASP A 171 0.62 2.18 -18.93
C ASP A 171 0.45 3.68 -18.61
N THR A 172 0.85 4.13 -17.41
CA THR A 172 0.90 5.57 -17.07
C THR A 172 1.75 6.39 -18.05
N VAL A 173 2.74 5.73 -18.68
CA VAL A 173 3.64 6.36 -19.67
C VAL A 173 3.32 5.89 -21.09
N MET A 174 3.03 4.60 -21.27
CA MET A 174 2.95 3.97 -22.60
C MET A 174 1.57 4.10 -23.24
N GLN A 175 0.50 4.05 -22.44
CA GLN A 175 -0.88 4.04 -22.91
C GLN A 175 -1.79 4.89 -22.00
N PRO A 176 -1.44 6.15 -21.74
CA PRO A 176 -2.09 6.88 -20.67
C PRO A 176 -3.58 7.18 -20.97
N GLU A 177 -3.96 7.36 -22.24
CA GLU A 177 -5.36 7.54 -22.63
C GLU A 177 -6.18 6.25 -22.47
N VAL A 178 -5.55 5.08 -22.65
CA VAL A 178 -6.21 3.77 -22.42
C VAL A 178 -6.39 3.54 -20.92
N LEU A 179 -5.35 3.87 -20.13
CA LEU A 179 -5.41 3.78 -18.68
C LEU A 179 -6.54 4.66 -18.12
N GLU A 180 -6.68 5.90 -18.58
CA GLU A 180 -7.79 6.79 -18.20
C GLU A 180 -9.17 6.19 -18.51
N GLN A 181 -9.32 5.53 -19.67
CA GLN A 181 -10.57 4.85 -20.04
C GLN A 181 -10.86 3.66 -19.11
N GLN A 182 -9.86 2.84 -18.81
CA GLN A 182 -9.98 1.72 -17.88
C GLN A 182 -10.34 2.20 -16.46
N MET A 183 -9.74 3.30 -16.03
CA MET A 183 -10.05 3.93 -14.74
C MET A 183 -11.48 4.43 -14.67
N GLN A 184 -12.02 5.05 -15.73
CA GLN A 184 -13.43 5.44 -15.78
C GLN A 184 -14.35 4.22 -15.75
N GLN A 185 -14.01 3.14 -16.47
CA GLN A 185 -14.79 1.90 -16.44
C GLN A 185 -14.87 1.30 -15.03
N ILE A 186 -13.74 1.25 -14.32
CA ILE A 186 -13.68 0.82 -12.92
C ILE A 186 -14.55 1.73 -12.06
N ASN A 187 -14.48 3.05 -12.23
CA ASN A 187 -15.25 4.00 -11.43
C ASN A 187 -16.76 3.87 -11.65
N ASP A 188 -17.19 3.67 -12.90
CA ASP A 188 -18.59 3.46 -13.23
C ASP A 188 -19.14 2.17 -12.61
N ILE A 189 -18.34 1.09 -12.63
CA ILE A 189 -18.71 -0.18 -11.99
C ILE A 189 -18.68 -0.05 -10.47
N TYR A 190 -17.72 0.69 -9.91
CA TYR A 190 -17.64 0.95 -8.47
C TYR A 190 -18.96 1.50 -7.93
N PHE A 191 -19.51 2.55 -8.55
CA PHE A 191 -20.80 3.10 -8.08
C PHE A 191 -21.95 2.12 -8.21
N LYS A 192 -21.99 1.33 -9.28
CA LYS A 192 -23.00 0.29 -9.46
C LYS A 192 -22.95 -0.75 -8.34
N VAL A 193 -21.76 -1.23 -8.00
CA VAL A 193 -21.54 -2.19 -6.93
C VAL A 193 -21.85 -1.56 -5.57
N PHE A 194 -21.31 -0.37 -5.31
CA PHE A 194 -21.51 0.38 -4.07
C PHE A 194 -22.99 0.61 -3.78
N ASP A 195 -23.77 1.05 -4.77
CA ASP A 195 -25.20 1.33 -4.58
C ASP A 195 -26.00 0.06 -4.25
N GLU A 196 -25.73 -1.06 -4.94
CA GLU A 196 -26.42 -2.33 -4.66
C GLU A 196 -26.05 -2.89 -3.28
N LEU A 197 -24.79 -2.75 -2.85
CA LEU A 197 -24.37 -3.16 -1.50
C LEU A 197 -24.94 -2.22 -0.42
N TYR A 198 -24.97 -0.92 -0.67
CA TYR A 198 -25.53 0.09 0.23
C TYR A 198 -27.01 -0.21 0.53
N ASP A 199 -27.79 -0.56 -0.51
CA ASP A 199 -29.20 -0.92 -0.36
C ASP A 199 -29.43 -2.17 0.50
N ILE A 200 -28.46 -3.09 0.56
CA ILE A 200 -28.54 -4.27 1.43
C ILE A 200 -28.31 -3.89 2.90
N ILE A 201 -27.34 -3.02 3.17
CA ILE A 201 -26.82 -2.82 4.53
C ILE A 201 -27.42 -1.63 5.28
N ARG A 202 -27.90 -0.59 4.59
CA ARG A 202 -28.36 0.67 5.19
C ARG A 202 -29.43 0.48 6.26
N GLU A 203 -29.46 1.39 7.23
CA GLU A 203 -30.45 1.45 8.31
C GLU A 203 -31.27 2.74 8.18
N GLY A 204 -32.25 2.75 7.28
CA GLY A 204 -32.82 4.01 6.80
C GLY A 204 -31.87 4.61 5.76
N ASP A 205 -31.41 5.84 5.98
CA ASP A 205 -30.47 6.53 5.08
C ASP A 205 -29.01 6.46 5.56
N GLU A 206 -28.79 6.00 6.81
CA GLU A 206 -27.47 5.88 7.42
C GLU A 206 -26.80 4.52 7.14
N MET A 207 -25.47 4.49 7.21
CA MET A 207 -24.66 3.28 7.06
C MET A 207 -23.40 3.33 7.93
N ALA A 208 -22.71 2.20 8.00
CA ALA A 208 -21.38 2.11 8.59
C ALA A 208 -20.39 1.49 7.58
N PHE A 209 -19.11 1.79 7.75
CA PHE A 209 -18.00 1.17 7.03
C PHE A 209 -17.29 0.14 7.91
N CYS A 210 -16.85 -0.98 7.33
CA CYS A 210 -16.47 -2.16 8.11
C CYS A 210 -15.07 -2.09 8.75
N TYR A 211 -14.08 -1.47 8.09
CA TYR A 211 -12.68 -1.53 8.54
C TYR A 211 -12.48 -0.65 9.77
N PHE A 212 -12.82 0.64 9.72
CA PHE A 212 -12.67 1.57 10.84
C PHE A 212 -13.91 1.67 11.75
N SER A 213 -14.88 0.77 11.59
CA SER A 213 -16.17 0.83 12.30
C SER A 213 -16.82 2.22 12.28
N SER A 214 -16.64 2.98 11.19
CA SER A 214 -17.06 4.38 11.09
C SER A 214 -18.50 4.51 10.60
N TRP A 215 -19.17 5.61 10.94
CA TRP A 215 -20.58 5.84 10.60
C TRP A 215 -20.82 7.19 9.94
N ALA A 216 -21.86 7.25 9.12
CA ALA A 216 -22.37 8.49 8.56
C ALA A 216 -23.90 8.46 8.41
N PRO A 217 -24.57 9.63 8.47
CA PRO A 217 -26.02 9.76 8.26
C PRO A 217 -26.44 9.70 6.77
N GLY A 218 -25.56 9.21 5.90
CA GLY A 218 -25.73 9.13 4.45
C GLY A 218 -24.74 8.14 3.85
N LYS A 219 -24.54 8.18 2.54
CA LYS A 219 -23.54 7.32 1.89
C LYS A 219 -22.14 7.73 2.34
N MET A 220 -21.35 6.76 2.78
CA MET A 220 -19.95 6.98 3.10
C MET A 220 -19.05 5.96 2.44
N SER A 221 -17.82 6.39 2.15
CA SER A 221 -16.77 5.48 1.73
C SER A 221 -15.41 5.93 2.20
N LYS A 222 -14.54 4.95 2.42
CA LYS A 222 -13.10 5.16 2.45
C LYS A 222 -12.62 5.06 1.01
N LEU A 223 -11.81 6.03 0.58
CA LEU A 223 -11.17 6.07 -0.73
C LEU A 223 -9.67 5.84 -0.57
N GLN A 224 -9.02 5.24 -1.56
CA GLN A 224 -7.56 5.06 -1.53
C GLN A 224 -6.91 4.96 -2.91
N SER A 225 -5.58 4.99 -2.90
CA SER A 225 -4.73 4.53 -4.01
C SER A 225 -3.35 4.17 -3.48
N ASP A 226 -3.13 2.91 -3.11
CA ASP A 226 -1.89 2.44 -2.49
C ASP A 226 -0.75 2.36 -3.51
N ILE A 227 -1.06 1.92 -4.73
CA ILE A 227 -0.11 1.90 -5.86
C ILE A 227 0.46 3.29 -6.17
N SER A 228 -0.25 4.35 -5.76
CA SER A 228 0.18 5.71 -6.03
C SER A 228 1.51 6.08 -5.38
N THR A 229 1.94 5.37 -4.33
CA THR A 229 3.28 5.53 -3.73
C THR A 229 4.42 5.41 -4.76
N MET A 230 4.17 4.70 -5.87
CA MET A 230 5.14 4.44 -6.94
C MET A 230 5.09 5.44 -8.09
N ILE A 231 4.17 6.40 -8.10
CA ILE A 231 4.00 7.39 -9.19
C ILE A 231 4.24 8.82 -8.70
N SER A 232 4.46 9.71 -9.67
CA SER A 232 4.68 11.14 -9.40
C SER A 232 3.41 11.84 -8.93
N GLU A 233 3.55 13.00 -8.29
CA GLU A 233 2.41 13.85 -7.92
C GLU A 233 1.60 14.32 -9.16
N ASP A 234 2.28 14.52 -10.30
CA ASP A 234 1.62 14.85 -11.57
C ASP A 234 0.82 13.67 -12.12
N ASP A 235 1.36 12.45 -12.06
CA ASP A 235 0.63 11.24 -12.44
C ASP A 235 -0.53 10.98 -11.48
N TYR A 236 -0.38 11.28 -10.19
CA TYR A 236 -1.48 11.23 -9.23
C TYR A 236 -2.62 12.17 -9.63
N ARG A 237 -2.30 13.43 -9.97
CA ARG A 237 -3.29 14.40 -10.46
C ARG A 237 -3.97 13.95 -11.76
N ARG A 238 -3.29 13.17 -12.59
CA ARG A 238 -3.82 12.68 -13.86
C ARG A 238 -4.69 11.43 -13.69
N PHE A 239 -4.19 10.43 -12.96
CA PHE A 239 -4.76 9.08 -12.96
C PHE A 239 -5.52 8.72 -11.68
N VAL A 240 -5.38 9.49 -10.59
CA VAL A 240 -6.05 9.19 -9.31
C VAL A 240 -7.02 10.29 -8.93
N GLN A 241 -6.52 11.52 -8.78
CA GLN A 241 -7.27 12.68 -8.27
C GLN A 241 -8.63 12.90 -8.97
N PRO A 242 -8.77 12.78 -10.31
CA PRO A 242 -10.05 13.03 -10.97
C PRO A 242 -11.15 12.04 -10.56
N PHE A 243 -10.79 10.78 -10.36
CA PHE A 243 -11.74 9.72 -9.97
C PHE A 243 -12.11 9.83 -8.48
N ILE A 244 -11.14 10.19 -7.62
CA ILE A 244 -11.40 10.51 -6.21
C ILE A 244 -12.36 11.70 -6.12
N ARG A 245 -12.17 12.77 -6.91
CA ARG A 245 -13.12 13.89 -6.99
C ARG A 245 -14.52 13.45 -7.39
N GLU A 246 -14.63 12.61 -8.43
CA GLU A 246 -15.93 12.10 -8.87
C GLU A 246 -16.64 11.29 -7.77
N GLN A 247 -15.87 10.51 -6.99
CA GLN A 247 -16.37 9.76 -5.83
C GLN A 247 -16.83 10.70 -4.71
N CYS A 248 -16.04 11.70 -4.34
CA CYS A 248 -16.43 12.70 -3.35
C CYS A 248 -17.67 13.51 -3.76
N GLN A 249 -17.92 13.69 -5.06
CA GLN A 249 -19.11 14.38 -5.55
C GLN A 249 -20.39 13.51 -5.49
N LYS A 250 -20.26 12.18 -5.47
CA LYS A 250 -21.37 11.23 -5.50
C LYS A 250 -21.64 10.55 -4.15
N ILE A 251 -20.68 10.59 -3.23
CA ILE A 251 -20.74 9.99 -1.90
C ILE A 251 -20.69 11.10 -0.86
N ASP A 252 -21.69 11.14 0.02
CA ASP A 252 -21.92 12.28 0.92
C ASP A 252 -20.77 12.50 1.93
N TYR A 253 -20.14 11.40 2.38
CA TYR A 253 -19.11 11.41 3.41
C TYR A 253 -17.90 10.57 2.97
N THR A 254 -16.80 11.22 2.65
CA THR A 254 -15.60 10.58 2.11
C THR A 254 -14.38 10.81 2.99
N LEU A 255 -13.61 9.74 3.15
CA LEU A 255 -12.36 9.69 3.90
C LEU A 255 -11.28 9.10 3.00
N TYR A 256 -10.17 9.80 2.78
CA TYR A 256 -9.04 9.22 2.04
C TYR A 256 -8.09 8.51 2.99
N HIS A 257 -7.78 7.25 2.72
CA HIS A 257 -6.79 6.44 3.44
C HIS A 257 -5.38 6.78 2.92
N LEU A 258 -4.62 7.53 3.71
CA LEU A 258 -3.23 7.85 3.43
C LEU A 258 -2.34 6.85 4.16
N ASP A 259 -1.93 5.80 3.45
CA ASP A 259 -1.16 4.69 4.01
C ASP A 259 0.33 4.80 3.73
N GLY A 260 1.11 4.88 4.80
CA GLY A 260 2.56 4.83 4.78
C GLY A 260 3.22 6.15 4.37
N VAL A 261 4.46 6.32 4.82
CA VAL A 261 5.31 7.49 4.52
C VAL A 261 5.50 7.75 3.03
N GLY A 262 5.47 6.68 2.22
CA GLY A 262 5.61 6.77 0.77
C GLY A 262 4.43 7.42 0.07
N ALA A 263 3.24 7.48 0.67
CA ALA A 263 2.09 8.17 0.06
C ALA A 263 2.04 9.67 0.42
N MET A 264 2.82 10.12 1.41
CA MET A 264 2.75 11.49 1.94
C MET A 264 3.07 12.58 0.91
N HIS A 265 3.84 12.28 -0.15
CA HIS A 265 4.12 13.27 -1.20
C HIS A 265 2.89 13.62 -2.02
N HIS A 266 1.82 12.83 -1.96
CA HIS A 266 0.53 13.16 -2.61
C HIS A 266 -0.37 14.06 -1.77
N LEU A 267 0.02 14.38 -0.53
CA LEU A 267 -0.78 15.24 0.34
C LEU A 267 -1.17 16.57 -0.34
N PRO A 268 -0.27 17.32 -1.03
CA PRO A 268 -0.66 18.54 -1.72
C PRO A 268 -1.81 18.32 -2.73
N ALA A 269 -1.72 17.28 -3.55
CA ALA A 269 -2.77 16.93 -4.51
C ALA A 269 -4.07 16.49 -3.83
N LEU A 270 -4.00 15.78 -2.70
CA LEU A 270 -5.18 15.42 -1.91
C LEU A 270 -5.88 16.64 -1.31
N LEU A 271 -5.11 17.62 -0.82
CA LEU A 271 -5.65 18.83 -0.21
C LEU A 271 -6.35 19.75 -1.22
N GLU A 272 -6.04 19.63 -2.52
CA GLU A 272 -6.76 20.32 -3.60
C GLU A 272 -8.20 19.82 -3.80
N ILE A 273 -8.54 18.62 -3.33
CA ILE A 273 -9.88 18.03 -3.49
C ILE A 273 -10.83 18.67 -2.48
N GLU A 274 -11.53 19.73 -2.87
CA GLU A 274 -12.45 20.48 -2.00
C GLU A 274 -13.56 19.60 -1.42
N GLU A 275 -14.04 18.63 -2.21
CA GLU A 275 -15.15 17.74 -1.84
C GLU A 275 -14.77 16.67 -0.82
N LEU A 276 -13.47 16.41 -0.59
CA LEU A 276 -12.99 15.41 0.35
C LEU A 276 -13.13 15.90 1.78
N ASN A 277 -13.90 15.17 2.61
CA ASN A 277 -14.21 15.59 3.98
C ASN A 277 -13.06 15.33 4.96
N ALA A 278 -12.38 14.18 4.83
CA ALA A 278 -11.41 13.75 5.82
C ALA A 278 -10.23 12.98 5.21
N ILE A 279 -9.11 12.96 5.93
CA ILE A 279 -7.93 12.14 5.61
C ILE A 279 -7.59 11.29 6.83
N GLN A 280 -7.50 9.98 6.62
CA GLN A 280 -7.01 9.02 7.59
C GLN A 280 -5.51 8.80 7.37
N TRP A 281 -4.74 8.65 8.46
CA TRP A 281 -3.31 8.43 8.44
C TRP A 281 -2.92 7.13 9.14
N THR A 282 -2.26 6.25 8.39
CA THR A 282 -1.58 5.05 8.90
C THR A 282 -0.07 5.22 8.68
N PRO A 283 0.76 5.23 9.74
CA PRO A 283 2.22 5.40 9.59
C PRO A 283 2.92 4.33 8.75
N GLY A 284 2.38 3.11 8.73
CA GLY A 284 2.98 1.93 8.10
C GLY A 284 3.90 1.14 9.04
N VAL A 285 4.32 -0.04 8.61
CA VAL A 285 5.19 -0.94 9.41
C VAL A 285 6.57 -0.33 9.60
N GLY A 286 7.10 -0.39 10.82
CA GLY A 286 8.43 0.13 11.18
C GLY A 286 8.45 1.61 11.56
N GLU A 287 7.32 2.30 11.43
CA GLU A 287 7.16 3.71 11.77
C GLU A 287 6.56 3.89 13.19
N PRO A 288 6.81 5.03 13.87
CA PRO A 288 6.14 5.34 15.13
C PRO A 288 4.62 5.37 15.00
N GLN A 289 3.93 4.99 16.08
CA GLN A 289 2.48 5.01 16.22
C GLN A 289 1.86 6.37 15.86
N GLY A 290 0.54 6.38 15.58
CA GLY A 290 -0.15 7.55 15.03
C GLY A 290 -0.15 8.76 15.94
N GLY A 291 0.01 8.58 17.26
CA GLY A 291 0.08 9.69 18.20
C GLY A 291 1.46 10.34 18.32
N SER A 292 2.45 9.83 17.59
CA SER A 292 3.83 10.32 17.63
C SER A 292 3.96 11.80 17.19
N PRO A 293 4.82 12.59 17.85
CA PRO A 293 5.16 13.95 17.42
C PRO A 293 5.65 14.07 15.98
N LYS A 294 6.15 12.98 15.39
CA LYS A 294 6.57 12.91 13.98
C LYS A 294 5.44 13.32 13.02
N TRP A 295 4.18 13.11 13.41
CA TRP A 295 3.01 13.30 12.53
C TRP A 295 2.24 14.60 12.81
N TYR A 296 2.62 15.40 13.80
CA TYR A 296 1.83 16.59 14.19
C TYR A 296 1.73 17.62 13.06
N ASP A 297 2.81 17.83 12.29
CA ASP A 297 2.78 18.75 11.16
C ASP A 297 1.90 18.25 10.01
N LEU A 298 1.79 16.93 9.83
CA LEU A 298 0.87 16.32 8.86
C LEU A 298 -0.57 16.64 9.26
N TYR A 299 -0.95 16.37 10.51
CA TYR A 299 -2.30 16.62 11.02
C TYR A 299 -2.68 18.10 10.96
N LYS A 300 -1.76 19.00 11.36
CA LYS A 300 -1.98 20.45 11.27
C LYS A 300 -2.20 20.91 9.84
N LYS A 301 -1.49 20.36 8.84
CA LYS A 301 -1.70 20.68 7.43
C LYS A 301 -3.07 20.23 6.93
N ILE A 302 -3.49 19.01 7.30
CA ILE A 302 -4.81 18.46 6.96
C ILE A 302 -5.93 19.33 7.54
N LEU A 303 -5.85 19.63 8.85
CA LEU A 303 -6.82 20.46 9.55
C LEU A 303 -6.86 21.90 9.01
N ALA A 304 -5.70 22.50 8.73
CA ALA A 304 -5.61 23.84 8.16
C ALA A 304 -6.20 23.94 6.74
N ALA A 305 -6.20 22.84 5.99
CA ALA A 305 -6.85 22.74 4.69
C ALA A 305 -8.37 22.48 4.78
N GLY A 306 -8.94 22.53 6.00
CA GLY A 306 -10.37 22.35 6.23
C GLY A 306 -10.83 20.90 6.09
N LYS A 307 -9.94 19.93 6.32
CA LYS A 307 -10.26 18.50 6.31
C LYS A 307 -10.15 17.93 7.71
N SER A 308 -11.02 17.00 8.05
CA SER A 308 -10.90 16.26 9.31
C SER A 308 -9.78 15.24 9.21
N VAL A 309 -9.21 14.86 10.35
CA VAL A 309 -8.15 13.86 10.44
C VAL A 309 -8.65 12.62 11.18
N MET A 310 -8.22 11.45 10.73
CA MET A 310 -8.30 10.20 11.48
C MET A 310 -6.89 9.63 11.71
N ALA A 311 -6.43 9.57 12.95
CA ALA A 311 -5.10 9.05 13.29
C ALA A 311 -5.23 7.61 13.81
N CYS A 312 -4.52 6.67 13.19
CA CYS A 312 -4.56 5.25 13.56
C CYS A 312 -3.44 4.81 14.49
N TRP A 313 -3.78 3.87 15.37
CA TRP A 313 -2.89 3.30 16.39
C TRP A 313 -2.32 4.40 17.27
N VAL A 314 -3.18 5.11 17.97
CA VAL A 314 -2.76 6.10 18.97
C VAL A 314 -2.73 5.42 20.32
N THR A 315 -1.59 5.47 21.02
CA THR A 315 -1.53 4.93 22.38
C THR A 315 -2.12 5.89 23.40
N LEU A 316 -2.47 5.37 24.57
CA LEU A 316 -3.02 6.17 25.65
C LEU A 316 -2.06 7.27 26.14
N ASP A 317 -0.75 7.01 26.19
CA ASP A 317 0.25 7.98 26.60
C ASP A 317 0.54 9.06 25.55
N GLU A 318 0.26 8.78 24.27
CA GLU A 318 0.35 9.74 23.17
C GLU A 318 -0.87 10.66 23.06
N LEU A 319 -2.04 10.23 23.56
CA LEU A 319 -3.33 10.93 23.41
C LEU A 319 -3.27 12.40 23.84
N LYS A 320 -2.84 12.68 25.07
CA LYS A 320 -2.81 14.04 25.59
C LYS A 320 -1.78 14.92 24.86
N PRO A 321 -0.50 14.51 24.70
CA PRO A 321 0.48 15.26 23.90
C PRO A 321 0.03 15.58 22.48
N LEU A 322 -0.66 14.64 21.83
CA LEU A 322 -1.24 14.83 20.49
C LEU A 322 -2.27 15.97 20.51
N LEU A 323 -3.29 15.87 21.37
CA LEU A 323 -4.36 16.87 21.45
C LEU A 323 -3.86 18.26 21.90
N ASP A 324 -2.84 18.31 22.77
CA ASP A 324 -2.18 19.57 23.15
C ASP A 324 -1.53 20.28 21.95
N ASN A 325 -1.16 19.53 20.89
CA ASN A 325 -0.47 20.08 19.73
C ASN A 325 -1.37 20.34 18.53
N ILE A 326 -2.35 19.48 18.27
CA ILE A 326 -3.19 19.58 17.06
C ILE A 326 -4.60 20.11 17.36
N GLY A 327 -4.98 20.20 18.63
CA GLY A 327 -6.35 20.51 19.05
C GLY A 327 -7.26 19.27 19.00
N ALA A 328 -8.54 19.48 19.31
CA ALA A 328 -9.53 18.41 19.31
C ALA A 328 -10.55 18.51 18.17
N ASP A 329 -10.70 19.66 17.52
CA ASP A 329 -11.69 19.83 16.45
C ASP A 329 -11.29 19.11 15.17
N GLY A 330 -12.22 18.32 14.63
CA GLY A 330 -11.99 17.56 13.39
C GLY A 330 -11.09 16.35 13.58
N VAL A 331 -10.91 15.86 14.81
CA VAL A 331 -10.00 14.76 15.13
C VAL A 331 -10.77 13.47 15.42
N HIS A 332 -10.37 12.38 14.75
CA HIS A 332 -10.84 11.02 15.02
C HIS A 332 -9.62 10.18 15.39
N LEU A 333 -9.65 9.55 16.56
CA LEU A 333 -8.55 8.72 17.03
C LEU A 333 -8.99 7.26 17.05
N GLU A 334 -8.30 6.43 16.26
CA GLU A 334 -8.38 4.98 16.37
C GLU A 334 -7.31 4.52 17.36
N MET A 335 -7.74 4.33 18.61
CA MET A 335 -6.86 4.07 19.74
C MET A 335 -6.45 2.60 19.82
N ASP A 336 -5.24 2.34 20.31
CA ASP A 336 -4.73 1.00 20.61
C ASP A 336 -5.13 0.55 22.02
N PHE A 337 -6.43 0.33 22.24
CA PHE A 337 -6.97 -0.08 23.54
C PHE A 337 -6.86 -1.59 23.77
N HIS A 338 -6.50 -1.97 25.00
CA HIS A 338 -6.39 -3.37 25.41
C HIS A 338 -7.47 -3.80 26.39
N ASN A 339 -8.20 -2.85 27.00
CA ASN A 339 -9.26 -3.13 27.96
C ASN A 339 -10.12 -1.88 28.25
N GLU A 340 -11.29 -2.08 28.87
CA GLU A 340 -12.22 -0.99 29.18
C GLU A 340 -11.67 0.07 30.16
N LYS A 341 -10.67 -0.25 30.99
CA LYS A 341 -10.07 0.75 31.90
C LYS A 341 -9.25 1.80 31.15
N GLU A 342 -8.57 1.39 30.09
CA GLU A 342 -7.85 2.33 29.20
C GLU A 342 -8.85 3.24 28.48
N VAL A 343 -9.99 2.70 28.05
CA VAL A 343 -11.08 3.48 27.45
C VAL A 343 -11.60 4.54 28.42
N GLU A 344 -11.85 4.17 29.69
CA GLU A 344 -12.27 5.13 30.73
C GLU A 344 -11.23 6.23 30.98
N GLN A 345 -9.94 5.89 30.92
CA GLN A 345 -8.85 6.86 31.10
C GLN A 345 -8.78 7.83 29.91
N ALA A 346 -8.86 7.32 28.68
CA ALA A 346 -8.89 8.14 27.49
C ALA A 346 -10.11 9.07 27.43
N MET A 347 -11.31 8.57 27.80
CA MET A 347 -12.51 9.40 27.88
C MET A 347 -12.34 10.59 28.82
N LYS A 348 -11.72 10.39 30.00
CA LYS A 348 -11.45 11.49 30.95
C LYS A 348 -10.53 12.55 30.35
N ILE A 349 -9.49 12.13 29.62
CA ILE A 349 -8.58 13.05 28.93
C ILE A 349 -9.37 13.84 27.88
N VAL A 350 -10.12 13.15 27.01
CA VAL A 350 -10.90 13.78 25.93
C VAL A 350 -11.96 14.74 26.47
N ASP A 351 -12.59 14.44 27.60
CA ASP A 351 -13.58 15.32 28.23
C ASP A 351 -12.99 16.67 28.65
N GLU A 352 -11.69 16.77 28.97
CA GLU A 352 -11.01 18.05 29.23
C GLU A 352 -11.00 18.94 27.98
N TYR A 353 -10.85 18.35 26.79
CA TYR A 353 -10.84 19.06 25.50
C TYR A 353 -12.26 19.38 25.01
N ARG A 354 -13.21 18.48 25.24
CA ARG A 354 -14.63 18.72 24.91
C ARG A 354 -15.23 19.88 25.70
N ASN A 355 -14.85 20.04 26.97
CA ASN A 355 -15.37 21.11 27.82
C ASN A 355 -14.66 22.46 27.63
N SER A 356 -13.38 22.45 27.28
CA SER A 356 -12.59 23.68 27.02
C SER A 356 -12.94 24.35 25.68
N ALA A 357 -13.50 23.61 24.72
CA ALA A 357 -14.04 24.17 23.47
C ALA A 357 -15.20 25.17 23.67
N SER A 358 -15.82 25.23 24.87
CA SER A 358 -16.88 26.20 25.19
C SER A 358 -16.37 27.59 25.63
N GLU A 359 -15.06 27.77 25.90
CA GLU A 359 -14.51 29.03 26.42
C GLU A 359 -13.42 29.67 25.55
N ALA A 360 -12.98 29.06 24.45
CA ALA A 360 -11.88 29.56 23.62
C ALA A 360 -12.33 30.02 22.21
N VAL A 361 -13.11 31.10 22.14
CA VAL A 361 -13.12 31.98 20.97
C VAL A 361 -12.62 33.34 21.40
N LYS A 362 -11.29 33.51 21.37
CA LYS A 362 -10.61 34.79 21.13
C LYS A 362 -9.10 34.61 21.11
N GLU A 363 -8.52 35.20 20.06
CA GLU A 363 -7.11 35.58 19.86
C GLU A 363 -6.17 34.54 19.26
N ALA A 364 -6.01 34.64 17.93
CA ALA A 364 -4.72 34.51 17.28
C ALA A 364 -4.70 35.38 16.01
N GLU A 365 -4.12 36.57 16.09
CA GLU A 365 -3.62 37.30 14.92
C GLU A 365 -2.17 37.74 15.16
N ALA A 366 -1.38 37.48 14.12
CA ALA A 366 -0.13 38.11 13.71
C ALA A 366 1.15 37.91 14.55
N ASP A 367 2.13 37.22 13.97
CA ASP A 367 3.43 37.84 13.68
C ASP A 367 4.19 37.04 12.59
N GLU A 368 4.23 37.56 11.37
CA GLU A 368 5.15 37.12 10.31
C GLU A 368 6.47 37.89 10.42
N LYS A 369 7.60 37.18 10.32
CA LYS A 369 8.92 37.79 10.07
C LYS A 369 9.64 37.10 8.92
N PRO A 370 10.43 37.83 8.12
CA PRO A 370 10.81 37.40 6.78
C PRO A 370 12.05 36.51 6.81
N LEU A 371 12.03 35.46 5.98
CA LEU A 371 13.17 34.60 5.68
C LEU A 371 14.21 35.35 4.85
N GLN A 372 15.46 35.32 5.31
CA GLN A 372 16.62 35.85 4.61
C GLN A 372 17.11 34.88 3.53
N GLN A 373 17.52 35.48 2.41
CA GLN A 373 18.11 34.88 1.23
C GLN A 373 19.29 33.95 1.55
N GLN A 374 19.29 32.75 0.97
CA GLN A 374 20.48 31.92 0.83
C GLN A 374 21.04 32.04 -0.59
N GLU A 375 22.35 32.29 -0.63
CA GLU A 375 23.15 32.56 -1.81
C GLU A 375 23.34 31.31 -2.68
N SER A 376 23.32 31.54 -3.98
CA SER A 376 23.61 30.57 -5.03
C SER A 376 25.06 30.09 -4.96
N ILE A 377 25.27 28.78 -4.85
CA ILE A 377 26.58 28.16 -5.08
C ILE A 377 26.65 27.73 -6.54
N GLN A 378 27.52 28.40 -7.31
CA GLN A 378 27.92 27.96 -8.64
C GLN A 378 28.82 26.72 -8.51
N VAL A 379 28.36 25.60 -9.04
CA VAL A 379 29.23 24.44 -9.29
C VAL A 379 29.81 24.60 -10.69
N THR A 380 31.11 24.92 -10.73
CA THR A 380 31.96 24.83 -11.91
C THR A 380 31.97 23.40 -12.44
N THR A 381 31.46 23.19 -13.66
CA THR A 381 31.65 21.96 -14.41
C THR A 381 33.10 21.88 -14.88
N ALA A 382 33.88 20.97 -14.29
CA ALA A 382 35.13 20.54 -14.88
C ALA A 382 34.82 19.58 -16.02
N SER A 383 35.26 19.94 -17.23
CA SER A 383 35.21 19.12 -18.43
C SER A 383 36.12 17.90 -18.30
N HIS A 384 35.56 16.71 -18.43
CA HIS A 384 36.29 15.53 -18.86
C HIS A 384 35.79 15.12 -20.24
N ASN A 385 36.55 15.56 -21.24
CA ASN A 385 36.50 15.00 -22.58
C ASN A 385 37.21 13.66 -22.53
N GLU A 386 36.44 12.58 -22.66
CA GLU A 386 36.80 11.28 -23.27
C GLU A 386 35.56 10.36 -23.11
N ASP A 387 34.91 9.99 -24.24
CA ASP A 387 33.71 9.12 -24.44
C ASP A 387 32.32 9.76 -24.76
N GLU A 388 32.25 10.71 -25.72
CA GLU A 388 30.96 11.23 -26.25
C GLU A 388 30.29 10.35 -27.34
N ALA A 389 30.95 9.31 -27.85
CA ALA A 389 30.53 8.64 -29.09
C ALA A 389 29.13 7.98 -29.03
N LEU A 390 28.73 7.47 -27.87
CA LEU A 390 27.40 6.86 -27.65
C LEU A 390 26.59 7.55 -26.55
N LYS A 391 26.88 8.83 -26.25
CA LYS A 391 26.00 9.64 -25.37
C LYS A 391 24.51 9.57 -25.77
N PRO A 392 24.14 9.55 -27.08
CA PRO A 392 22.75 9.37 -27.48
C PRO A 392 22.11 8.06 -26.98
N LEU A 393 22.87 6.96 -26.86
CA LEU A 393 22.37 5.69 -26.31
C LEU A 393 22.08 5.83 -24.83
N PHE A 394 23.01 6.44 -24.08
CA PHE A 394 22.82 6.75 -22.67
C PHE A 394 21.56 7.61 -22.48
N ASP A 395 21.44 8.71 -23.23
CA ASP A 395 20.29 9.63 -23.14
C ASP A 395 18.98 8.92 -23.51
N ALA A 396 18.99 8.03 -24.51
CA ALA A 396 17.82 7.25 -24.90
C ALA A 396 17.38 6.27 -23.81
N ILE A 397 18.31 5.57 -23.16
CA ILE A 397 18.00 4.64 -22.06
C ILE A 397 17.50 5.41 -20.84
N VAL A 398 18.17 6.48 -20.42
CA VAL A 398 17.72 7.32 -19.28
C VAL A 398 16.33 7.89 -19.54
N ALA A 399 16.01 8.24 -20.79
CA ALA A 399 14.68 8.72 -21.18
C ALA A 399 13.66 7.59 -21.44
N GLY A 400 14.03 6.32 -21.27
CA GLY A 400 13.13 5.19 -21.50
C GLY A 400 12.72 4.97 -22.96
N LYS A 401 13.49 5.49 -23.92
CA LYS A 401 13.14 5.44 -25.35
C LYS A 401 13.68 4.16 -26.00
N LEU A 402 12.85 3.12 -26.04
CA LEU A 402 13.19 1.80 -26.57
C LEU A 402 13.67 1.85 -28.02
N GLU A 403 12.86 2.35 -28.95
CA GLU A 403 13.18 2.30 -30.39
C GLU A 403 14.45 3.11 -30.72
N PRO A 404 14.64 4.34 -30.19
CA PRO A 404 15.90 5.05 -30.33
C PRO A 404 17.10 4.30 -29.73
N ALA A 405 16.98 3.71 -28.53
CA ALA A 405 18.07 2.98 -27.90
C ALA A 405 18.50 1.76 -28.75
N VAL A 406 17.53 0.99 -29.26
CA VAL A 406 17.75 -0.15 -30.15
C VAL A 406 18.43 0.28 -31.46
N GLU A 407 17.97 1.37 -32.09
CA GLU A 407 18.54 1.86 -33.35
C GLU A 407 19.97 2.38 -33.16
N ILE A 408 20.22 3.16 -32.11
CA ILE A 408 21.56 3.67 -31.80
C ILE A 408 22.52 2.51 -31.50
N THR A 409 22.05 1.49 -30.77
CA THR A 409 22.83 0.28 -30.49
C THR A 409 23.19 -0.46 -31.77
N ARG A 410 22.24 -0.60 -32.72
CA ARG A 410 22.50 -1.21 -34.03
C ARG A 410 23.56 -0.45 -34.82
N GLN A 411 23.51 0.89 -34.81
CA GLN A 411 24.50 1.73 -35.46
C GLN A 411 25.88 1.61 -34.79
N ALA A 412 25.93 1.55 -33.46
CA ALA A 412 27.17 1.35 -32.71
C ALA A 412 27.86 0.03 -33.10
N ILE A 413 27.09 -1.06 -33.16
CA ILE A 413 27.55 -2.37 -33.63
C ILE A 413 28.09 -2.28 -35.06
N ALA A 414 27.34 -1.64 -35.97
CA ALA A 414 27.74 -1.49 -37.37
C ALA A 414 29.04 -0.67 -37.53
N ASN A 415 29.26 0.29 -36.63
CA ASN A 415 30.49 1.10 -36.57
C ASN A 415 31.66 0.38 -35.89
N GLY A 416 31.49 -0.88 -35.48
CA GLY A 416 32.55 -1.69 -34.88
C GLY A 416 32.79 -1.46 -33.39
N ALA A 417 31.86 -0.82 -32.68
CA ALA A 417 31.96 -0.68 -31.23
C ALA A 417 31.89 -2.07 -30.56
N LEU A 418 32.74 -2.30 -29.57
CA LEU A 418 32.76 -3.58 -28.85
C LEU A 418 31.51 -3.69 -27.98
N PRO A 419 30.76 -4.81 -28.02
CA PRO A 419 29.55 -4.99 -27.21
C PRO A 419 29.74 -4.72 -25.73
N GLN A 420 30.88 -5.12 -25.16
CA GLN A 420 31.21 -4.89 -23.75
C GLN A 420 31.38 -3.41 -23.41
N ASP A 421 31.97 -2.62 -24.30
CA ASP A 421 32.14 -1.18 -24.08
C ASP A 421 30.78 -0.47 -24.12
N ILE A 422 29.89 -0.89 -25.02
CA ILE A 422 28.51 -0.36 -25.08
C ILE A 422 27.78 -0.62 -23.77
N ILE A 423 27.88 -1.84 -23.23
CA ILE A 423 27.21 -2.25 -21.99
C ILE A 423 27.77 -1.48 -20.79
N ASN A 424 29.08 -1.57 -20.56
CA ASN A 424 29.71 -1.07 -19.34
C ASN A 424 29.79 0.46 -19.31
N ASN A 425 30.12 1.10 -20.43
CA ASN A 425 30.35 2.54 -20.44
C ASN A 425 29.09 3.37 -20.68
N TYR A 426 28.00 2.79 -21.18
CA TYR A 426 26.78 3.54 -21.53
C TYR A 426 25.52 2.95 -20.90
N MET A 427 25.20 1.67 -21.14
CA MET A 427 23.95 1.08 -20.66
C MET A 427 23.89 0.98 -19.13
N ILE A 428 24.93 0.45 -18.48
CA ILE A 428 25.00 0.33 -17.01
C ILE A 428 24.99 1.70 -16.35
N LYS A 429 25.74 2.66 -16.90
CA LYS A 429 25.77 4.04 -16.40
C LYS A 429 24.41 4.73 -16.55
N ALA A 430 23.69 4.50 -17.65
CA ALA A 430 22.34 5.03 -17.84
C ALA A 430 21.36 4.49 -16.79
N MET A 431 21.44 3.19 -16.47
CA MET A 431 20.65 2.60 -15.39
C MET A 431 21.06 3.12 -14.00
N GLY A 432 22.35 3.42 -13.79
CA GLY A 432 22.82 4.09 -12.59
C GLY A 432 22.22 5.50 -12.42
N GLU A 433 22.22 6.29 -13.49
CA GLU A 433 21.67 7.65 -13.52
C GLU A 433 20.17 7.68 -13.20
N ILE A 434 19.35 6.84 -13.85
CA ILE A 434 17.91 6.82 -13.56
C ILE A 434 17.62 6.33 -12.13
N GLY A 435 18.43 5.38 -11.61
CA GLY A 435 18.35 4.95 -10.22
C GLY A 435 18.67 6.09 -9.24
N GLN A 436 19.67 6.93 -9.54
CA GLN A 436 19.98 8.11 -8.74
C GLN A 436 18.87 9.17 -8.81
N ARG A 437 18.26 9.38 -10.00
CA ARG A 437 17.11 10.27 -10.11
C ARG A 437 15.94 9.80 -9.25
N PHE A 438 15.70 8.50 -9.15
CA PHE A 438 14.65 7.99 -8.26
C PHE A 438 14.97 8.23 -6.79
N GLN A 439 16.22 8.00 -6.36
CA GLN A 439 16.71 8.34 -5.00
C GLN A 439 16.50 9.82 -4.67
N ASP A 440 16.74 10.70 -5.63
CA ASP A 440 16.56 12.14 -5.48
C ASP A 440 15.09 12.61 -5.57
N GLY A 441 14.12 11.70 -5.78
CA GLY A 441 12.71 12.04 -6.02
C GLY A 441 12.44 12.72 -7.38
N LYS A 442 13.36 12.59 -8.34
CA LYS A 442 13.32 13.19 -9.69
C LYS A 442 12.84 12.21 -10.79
N ALA A 443 12.69 10.94 -10.45
CA ALA A 443 12.09 9.90 -11.29
C ALA A 443 11.24 9.00 -10.39
N PHE A 444 10.30 8.25 -10.96
CA PHE A 444 9.45 7.31 -10.24
C PHE A 444 9.52 5.94 -10.91
N VAL A 445 8.80 4.95 -10.37
CA VAL A 445 8.87 3.56 -10.83
C VAL A 445 8.55 3.42 -12.33
N PRO A 446 7.54 4.10 -12.92
CA PRO A 446 7.29 4.01 -14.35
C PRO A 446 8.51 4.35 -15.20
N GLN A 447 9.27 5.40 -14.86
CA GLN A 447 10.46 5.80 -15.61
C GLN A 447 11.59 4.77 -15.49
N LEU A 448 11.72 4.10 -14.34
CA LEU A 448 12.67 3.00 -14.17
C LEU A 448 12.33 1.79 -15.04
N LEU A 449 11.05 1.40 -15.07
CA LEU A 449 10.58 0.29 -15.90
C LEU A 449 10.81 0.60 -17.39
N MET A 450 10.53 1.83 -17.80
CA MET A 450 10.77 2.32 -19.16
C MET A 450 12.26 2.28 -19.55
N ALA A 451 13.15 2.79 -18.69
CA ALA A 451 14.60 2.73 -18.89
C ALA A 451 15.09 1.27 -19.00
N GLY A 452 14.56 0.41 -18.13
CA GLY A 452 14.86 -1.01 -18.14
C GLY A 452 14.45 -1.74 -19.41
N ARG A 453 13.26 -1.44 -19.94
CA ARG A 453 12.81 -1.96 -21.24
C ARG A 453 13.73 -1.50 -22.37
N ALA A 454 14.10 -0.22 -22.40
CA ALA A 454 15.01 0.33 -23.41
C ALA A 454 16.40 -0.33 -23.37
N MET A 455 16.95 -0.54 -22.18
CA MET A 455 18.20 -1.29 -21.98
C MET A 455 18.06 -2.73 -22.47
N LYS A 456 17.01 -3.45 -22.05
CA LYS A 456 16.76 -4.85 -22.41
C LYS A 456 16.68 -5.05 -23.92
N GLY A 457 15.90 -4.22 -24.63
CA GLY A 457 15.81 -4.30 -26.09
C GLY A 457 17.15 -4.05 -26.79
N SER A 458 17.98 -3.17 -26.23
CA SER A 458 19.32 -2.89 -26.73
C SER A 458 20.29 -4.05 -26.44
N LEU A 459 20.24 -4.65 -25.24
CA LEU A 459 21.03 -5.82 -24.86
C LEU A 459 20.73 -7.02 -25.75
N GLU A 460 19.48 -7.23 -26.16
CA GLU A 460 19.09 -8.32 -27.07
C GLU A 460 19.83 -8.30 -28.42
N LEU A 461 20.22 -7.12 -28.91
CA LEU A 461 21.05 -6.98 -30.11
C LEU A 461 22.51 -7.39 -29.86
N LEU A 462 23.00 -7.19 -28.64
CA LEU A 462 24.38 -7.47 -28.25
C LEU A 462 24.58 -8.94 -27.88
N LYS A 463 23.54 -9.61 -27.37
CA LYS A 463 23.54 -11.04 -26.97
C LYS A 463 24.27 -11.96 -27.95
N PRO A 464 23.98 -11.95 -29.27
CA PRO A 464 24.60 -12.90 -30.21
C PRO A 464 26.08 -12.61 -30.51
N LEU A 465 26.55 -11.40 -30.19
CA LEU A 465 27.91 -10.92 -30.48
C LEU A 465 28.89 -11.22 -29.34
N LEU A 466 28.37 -11.57 -28.17
CA LEU A 466 29.13 -12.00 -27.01
C LEU A 466 29.55 -13.47 -27.19
N GLN A 467 30.65 -13.72 -27.91
CA GLN A 467 31.17 -15.08 -28.08
C GLN A 467 31.64 -15.66 -26.74
N GLY A 468 31.15 -16.85 -26.38
CA GLY A 468 31.70 -17.80 -25.40
C GLY A 468 32.24 -17.21 -24.08
N ASN A 469 31.41 -17.25 -23.03
CA ASN A 469 31.68 -16.97 -21.61
C ASN A 469 31.44 -15.55 -21.07
N ALA A 470 30.79 -14.64 -21.80
CA ALA A 470 30.31 -13.39 -21.21
C ALA A 470 28.81 -13.49 -20.90
N SER A 471 28.46 -13.52 -19.61
CA SER A 471 27.07 -13.31 -19.17
C SER A 471 26.57 -11.98 -19.72
N VAL A 472 25.35 -11.99 -20.26
CA VAL A 472 24.68 -10.80 -20.81
C VAL A 472 24.09 -9.96 -19.68
N SER A 473 23.79 -10.59 -18.55
CA SER A 473 23.30 -9.93 -17.34
C SER A 473 24.45 -9.55 -16.42
N ILE A 474 24.25 -8.49 -15.63
CA ILE A 474 25.14 -8.09 -14.53
C ILE A 474 25.33 -9.27 -13.56
N GLY A 475 24.28 -10.05 -13.38
CA GLY A 475 24.22 -11.29 -12.62
C GLY A 475 22.83 -11.88 -12.71
N LYS A 476 22.68 -13.11 -12.25
CA LYS A 476 21.40 -13.80 -12.12
C LYS A 476 20.90 -13.74 -10.69
N VAL A 477 19.68 -13.28 -10.52
CA VAL A 477 19.04 -13.08 -9.21
C VAL A 477 17.86 -14.03 -9.08
N ILE A 478 17.83 -14.80 -8.00
CA ILE A 478 16.62 -15.50 -7.55
C ILE A 478 15.95 -14.61 -6.51
N ILE A 479 14.64 -14.40 -6.63
CA ILE A 479 13.89 -13.60 -5.66
C ILE A 479 12.57 -14.27 -5.28
N GLY A 480 12.27 -14.30 -3.99
CA GLY A 480 11.06 -14.91 -3.43
C GLY A 480 10.74 -14.35 -2.05
N THR A 481 9.48 -14.42 -1.63
CA THR A 481 9.16 -14.21 -0.21
C THR A 481 9.40 -15.51 0.55
N VAL A 482 9.85 -15.39 1.79
CA VAL A 482 10.09 -16.57 2.63
C VAL A 482 8.78 -17.25 3.01
N LYS A 483 8.89 -18.51 3.43
CA LYS A 483 7.76 -19.32 3.89
C LYS A 483 6.91 -18.57 4.93
N GLY A 484 5.60 -18.65 4.77
CA GLY A 484 4.60 -17.97 5.59
C GLY A 484 4.36 -16.52 5.19
N ASP A 485 5.14 -15.96 4.26
CA ASP A 485 4.99 -14.58 3.82
C ASP A 485 4.41 -14.50 2.42
N LEU A 486 3.27 -13.84 2.27
CA LEU A 486 2.52 -13.73 1.02
C LEU A 486 2.64 -12.35 0.35
N HIS A 487 3.37 -11.41 0.96
CA HIS A 487 3.40 -10.02 0.50
C HIS A 487 4.37 -9.84 -0.68
N ASP A 488 3.83 -9.63 -1.87
CA ASP A 488 4.62 -9.67 -3.10
C ASP A 488 4.91 -8.30 -3.72
N ILE A 489 4.20 -7.23 -3.34
CA ILE A 489 4.34 -5.90 -3.94
C ILE A 489 5.79 -5.41 -3.88
N GLY A 490 6.38 -5.35 -2.68
CA GLY A 490 7.75 -4.86 -2.50
C GLY A 490 8.77 -5.74 -3.21
N LYS A 491 8.60 -7.06 -3.16
CA LYS A 491 9.43 -8.03 -3.87
C LYS A 491 9.36 -7.85 -5.39
N ASN A 492 8.16 -7.71 -5.94
CA ASN A 492 7.94 -7.55 -7.38
C ASN A 492 8.47 -6.20 -7.87
N LEU A 493 8.42 -5.16 -7.04
CA LEU A 493 9.09 -3.90 -7.31
C LEU A 493 10.61 -4.08 -7.39
N VAL A 494 11.23 -4.72 -6.39
CA VAL A 494 12.68 -5.04 -6.40
C VAL A 494 13.04 -5.87 -7.64
N ALA A 495 12.26 -6.91 -7.95
CA ALA A 495 12.46 -7.75 -9.11
C ALA A 495 12.43 -6.94 -10.41
N SER A 496 11.40 -6.13 -10.60
CA SER A 496 11.23 -5.29 -11.80
C SER A 496 12.35 -4.25 -11.93
N MET A 497 12.81 -3.69 -10.82
CA MET A 497 13.94 -2.75 -10.80
C MET A 497 15.27 -3.42 -11.13
N LEU A 498 15.53 -4.61 -10.59
CA LEU A 498 16.73 -5.41 -10.91
C LEU A 498 16.72 -5.83 -12.39
N GLU A 499 15.59 -6.31 -12.91
CA GLU A 499 15.44 -6.60 -14.34
C GLU A 499 15.72 -5.37 -15.19
N GLY A 500 15.12 -4.24 -14.81
CA GLY A 500 15.34 -2.98 -15.49
C GLY A 500 16.81 -2.55 -15.47
N CYS A 501 17.52 -2.86 -14.39
CA CYS A 501 18.95 -2.53 -14.26
C CYS A 501 19.90 -3.54 -14.90
N GLY A 502 19.40 -4.54 -15.63
CA GLY A 502 20.19 -5.47 -16.42
C GLY A 502 20.55 -6.78 -15.70
N PHE A 503 19.91 -7.09 -14.57
CA PHE A 503 19.97 -8.42 -13.97
C PHE A 503 19.02 -9.39 -14.70
N GLU A 504 19.37 -10.67 -14.74
CA GLU A 504 18.43 -11.73 -15.07
C GLU A 504 17.71 -12.13 -13.78
N VAL A 505 16.42 -11.83 -13.65
CA VAL A 505 15.68 -12.11 -12.43
C VAL A 505 14.75 -13.30 -12.64
N ILE A 506 14.79 -14.22 -11.69
CA ILE A 506 13.92 -15.38 -11.62
C ILE A 506 13.12 -15.25 -10.33
N ASN A 507 11.90 -14.78 -10.49
CA ASN A 507 10.94 -14.61 -9.40
C ASN A 507 10.25 -15.94 -9.14
N ILE A 508 10.56 -16.59 -8.02
CA ILE A 508 10.03 -17.91 -7.66
C ILE A 508 8.75 -17.81 -6.81
N GLY A 509 8.15 -16.62 -6.76
CA GLY A 509 6.83 -16.38 -6.18
C GLY A 509 6.85 -16.06 -4.70
N ILE A 510 5.77 -16.43 -4.03
CA ILE A 510 5.52 -16.19 -2.61
C ILE A 510 5.42 -17.50 -1.81
N ASP A 511 5.50 -17.40 -0.47
CA ASP A 511 5.46 -18.53 0.46
C ASP A 511 6.45 -19.65 0.07
N VAL A 512 7.71 -19.26 -0.13
CA VAL A 512 8.72 -20.16 -0.68
C VAL A 512 9.49 -20.85 0.45
N SER A 513 9.49 -22.18 0.44
CA SER A 513 10.27 -22.98 1.39
C SER A 513 11.78 -22.86 1.14
N SER A 514 12.57 -23.07 2.20
CA SER A 514 14.04 -23.10 2.10
C SER A 514 14.56 -24.13 1.09
N ASP A 515 13.92 -25.30 1.00
CA ASP A 515 14.26 -26.31 -0.01
C ASP A 515 14.08 -25.79 -1.44
N LYS A 516 12.97 -25.10 -1.73
CA LYS A 516 12.73 -24.50 -3.05
C LYS A 516 13.74 -23.41 -3.39
N PHE A 517 14.14 -22.59 -2.42
CA PHE A 517 15.21 -21.61 -2.62
C PHE A 517 16.54 -22.30 -2.98
N VAL A 518 16.92 -23.34 -2.23
CA VAL A 518 18.14 -24.11 -2.51
C VAL A 518 18.08 -24.76 -3.89
N GLU A 519 16.94 -25.34 -4.28
CA GLU A 519 16.71 -25.93 -5.59
C GLU A 519 16.86 -24.87 -6.69
N ALA A 520 16.20 -23.73 -6.56
CA ALA A 520 16.23 -22.67 -7.56
C ALA A 520 17.63 -22.06 -7.74
N VAL A 521 18.38 -21.84 -6.64
CA VAL A 521 19.78 -21.39 -6.71
C VAL A 521 20.66 -22.39 -7.47
N LYS A 522 20.48 -23.69 -7.22
CA LYS A 522 21.23 -24.75 -7.92
C LYS A 522 20.84 -24.88 -9.39
N GLU A 523 19.55 -24.90 -9.68
CA GLU A 523 19.01 -25.07 -11.02
C GLU A 523 19.45 -23.93 -11.94
N HIS A 524 19.40 -22.71 -11.42
CA HIS A 524 19.65 -21.53 -12.23
C HIS A 524 21.07 -21.00 -12.15
N HIS A 525 21.90 -21.51 -11.23
CA HIS A 525 23.24 -20.99 -10.93
C HIS A 525 23.18 -19.50 -10.61
N ALA A 526 22.40 -19.15 -9.59
CA ALA A 526 22.16 -17.77 -9.21
C ALA A 526 23.39 -17.13 -8.55
N ASP A 527 23.71 -15.89 -8.94
CA ASP A 527 24.77 -15.09 -8.31
C ASP A 527 24.26 -14.43 -7.03
N ILE A 528 22.98 -14.03 -7.01
CA ILE A 528 22.33 -13.40 -5.87
C ILE A 528 21.02 -14.13 -5.54
N LEU A 529 20.77 -14.34 -4.26
CA LEU A 529 19.48 -14.75 -3.71
C LEU A 529 18.89 -13.60 -2.87
N CYS A 530 17.75 -13.06 -3.30
CA CYS A 530 17.00 -12.04 -2.59
C CYS A 530 15.84 -12.68 -1.81
N LEU A 531 15.81 -12.48 -0.49
CA LEU A 531 14.74 -12.93 0.39
C LEU A 531 13.92 -11.73 0.88
N SER A 532 12.60 -11.85 0.80
CA SER A 532 11.68 -10.81 1.26
C SER A 532 10.75 -11.32 2.36
N ALA A 533 10.49 -10.50 3.38
CA ALA A 533 9.45 -10.71 4.39
C ALA A 533 8.85 -9.37 4.83
N LEU A 534 7.54 -9.31 5.05
CA LEU A 534 6.85 -8.15 5.62
C LEU A 534 6.49 -8.35 7.11
N LEU A 535 6.39 -9.59 7.59
CA LEU A 535 5.98 -9.88 8.97
C LEU A 535 7.19 -10.21 9.87
N THR A 536 7.14 -9.78 11.12
CA THR A 536 8.16 -10.12 12.14
C THR A 536 8.18 -11.61 12.47
N THR A 537 7.05 -12.31 12.27
CA THR A 537 6.95 -13.76 12.42
C THR A 537 7.67 -14.49 11.29
N THR A 538 7.58 -13.99 10.07
CA THR A 538 8.13 -14.62 8.87
C THR A 538 9.61 -14.31 8.65
N MET A 539 10.12 -13.17 9.14
CA MET A 539 11.53 -12.79 8.96
C MET A 539 12.52 -13.87 9.44
N THR A 540 12.16 -14.60 10.50
CA THR A 540 12.99 -15.68 11.08
C THR A 540 13.31 -16.81 10.09
N TYR A 541 12.43 -17.04 9.10
CA TYR A 541 12.67 -18.03 8.05
C TYR A 541 13.81 -17.66 7.10
N MET A 542 14.22 -16.38 7.03
CA MET A 542 15.39 -15.99 6.23
C MET A 542 16.65 -16.70 6.72
N LYS A 543 16.79 -16.88 8.04
CA LYS A 543 17.89 -17.65 8.63
C LYS A 543 17.80 -19.12 8.22
N GLU A 544 16.61 -19.72 8.22
CA GLU A 544 16.43 -21.11 7.80
C GLU A 544 16.86 -21.33 6.33
N VAL A 545 16.62 -20.36 5.45
CA VAL A 545 17.09 -20.42 4.06
C VAL A 545 18.63 -20.39 4.01
N ILE A 546 19.26 -19.48 4.75
CA ILE A 546 20.74 -19.38 4.81
C ILE A 546 21.35 -20.67 5.36
N ASP A 547 20.81 -21.19 6.47
CA ASP A 547 21.26 -22.44 7.08
C ASP A 547 21.04 -23.64 6.12
N ALA A 548 19.98 -23.63 5.31
CA ALA A 548 19.74 -24.63 4.27
C ALA A 548 20.76 -24.56 3.11
N LEU A 549 21.15 -23.35 2.69
CA LEU A 549 22.24 -23.16 1.72
C LEU A 549 23.58 -23.68 2.26
N GLU A 550 23.86 -23.47 3.55
CA GLU A 550 25.06 -23.99 4.21
C GLU A 550 25.06 -25.52 4.25
N LYS A 551 23.94 -26.12 4.68
CA LYS A 551 23.76 -27.58 4.71
C LYS A 551 23.85 -28.20 3.32
N ALA A 552 23.40 -27.48 2.29
CA ALA A 552 23.52 -27.88 0.90
C ALA A 552 24.92 -27.68 0.31
N GLY A 553 25.83 -27.00 1.02
CA GLY A 553 27.21 -26.75 0.62
C GLY A 553 27.40 -25.62 -0.39
N ILE A 554 26.35 -24.85 -0.70
CA ILE A 554 26.34 -23.84 -1.78
C ILE A 554 26.29 -22.40 -1.27
N ARG A 555 26.25 -22.18 0.05
CA ARG A 555 26.18 -20.83 0.64
C ARG A 555 27.27 -19.88 0.13
N GLN A 556 28.46 -20.39 -0.16
CA GLN A 556 29.60 -19.59 -0.64
C GLN A 556 29.54 -19.30 -2.15
N GLU A 557 28.64 -19.95 -2.88
CA GLU A 557 28.47 -19.81 -4.33
C GLU A 557 27.45 -18.72 -4.70
N VAL A 558 26.66 -18.23 -3.74
CA VAL A 558 25.60 -17.24 -3.94
C VAL A 558 25.67 -16.14 -2.88
N LYS A 559 25.44 -14.89 -3.28
CA LYS A 559 25.29 -13.75 -2.37
C LYS A 559 23.86 -13.66 -1.87
N VAL A 560 23.66 -13.62 -0.55
CA VAL A 560 22.32 -13.54 0.02
C VAL A 560 22.00 -12.10 0.38
N MET A 561 20.97 -11.55 -0.22
CA MET A 561 20.39 -10.25 0.12
C MET A 561 19.05 -10.44 0.81
N VAL A 562 18.78 -9.61 1.82
CA VAL A 562 17.51 -9.64 2.56
C VAL A 562 16.87 -8.24 2.62
N GLY A 563 15.54 -8.19 2.66
CA GLY A 563 14.80 -6.94 2.78
C GLY A 563 13.33 -7.15 3.13
N GLY A 564 12.63 -6.03 3.31
CA GLY A 564 11.23 -5.97 3.72
C GLY A 564 11.05 -5.25 5.06
N ALA A 565 9.82 -4.82 5.37
CA ALA A 565 9.55 -3.83 6.41
C ALA A 565 10.11 -4.14 7.82
N PRO A 566 10.12 -5.39 8.33
CA PRO A 566 10.63 -5.68 9.67
C PRO A 566 12.16 -5.93 9.68
N ILE A 567 12.81 -5.94 8.51
CA ILE A 567 14.23 -6.29 8.37
C ILE A 567 15.09 -5.05 8.67
N SER A 568 16.20 -5.26 9.37
CA SER A 568 17.21 -4.23 9.61
C SER A 568 18.59 -4.70 9.16
N GLU A 569 19.52 -3.76 8.98
CA GLU A 569 20.91 -4.09 8.65
C GLU A 569 21.59 -4.94 9.74
N ASP A 570 21.25 -4.70 11.00
CA ASP A 570 21.76 -5.49 12.13
C ASP A 570 21.24 -6.92 12.09
N TYR A 571 19.94 -7.10 11.81
CA TYR A 571 19.35 -8.43 11.64
C TYR A 571 19.97 -9.18 10.46
N ALA A 572 20.15 -8.52 9.32
CA ALA A 572 20.80 -9.10 8.15
C ALA A 572 22.21 -9.61 8.47
N ARG A 573 23.00 -8.85 9.23
CA ARG A 573 24.31 -9.29 9.72
C ARG A 573 24.23 -10.47 10.67
N GLU A 574 23.27 -10.45 11.61
CA GLU A 574 23.06 -11.52 12.59
C GLU A 574 22.79 -12.88 11.91
N ILE A 575 21.94 -12.89 10.88
CA ILE A 575 21.59 -14.13 10.16
C ILE A 575 22.64 -14.53 9.11
N GLY A 576 23.66 -13.70 8.88
CA GLY A 576 24.74 -13.97 7.93
C GLY A 576 24.39 -13.68 6.47
N ALA A 577 23.51 -12.71 6.20
CA ALA A 577 23.28 -12.20 4.84
C ALA A 577 24.48 -11.36 4.35
N ASP A 578 24.72 -11.35 3.04
CA ASP A 578 25.76 -10.52 2.40
C ASP A 578 25.31 -9.07 2.18
N GLY A 579 24.00 -8.82 2.10
CA GLY A 579 23.44 -7.50 1.87
C GLY A 579 22.07 -7.27 2.48
N TYR A 580 21.78 -6.02 2.81
CA TYR A 580 20.48 -5.54 3.26
C TYR A 580 20.06 -4.34 2.43
N SER A 581 18.76 -4.20 2.25
CA SER A 581 18.15 -3.00 1.71
C SER A 581 16.73 -2.81 2.27
N ASP A 582 16.44 -1.55 2.58
CA ASP A 582 15.17 -1.05 3.11
C ASP A 582 14.15 -0.67 2.02
N ASN A 583 14.59 -0.51 0.77
CA ASN A 583 13.74 -0.12 -0.36
C ASN A 583 14.28 -0.64 -1.70
N ALA A 584 13.43 -0.69 -2.73
CA ALA A 584 13.82 -1.28 -4.01
C ALA A 584 15.02 -0.59 -4.70
N ASN A 585 15.33 0.65 -4.32
CA ASN A 585 16.37 1.46 -4.96
C ASN A 585 17.73 1.09 -4.42
N THR A 586 17.84 1.05 -3.09
CA THR A 586 19.06 0.64 -2.40
C THR A 586 19.33 -0.84 -2.67
N ALA A 587 18.29 -1.65 -2.96
CA ALA A 587 18.43 -3.06 -3.34
C ALA A 587 19.20 -3.23 -4.65
N VAL A 588 18.87 -2.45 -5.69
CA VAL A 588 19.63 -2.48 -6.95
C VAL A 588 21.09 -2.09 -6.73
N LEU A 589 21.34 -1.02 -5.97
CA LEU A 589 22.70 -0.55 -5.69
C LEU A 589 23.51 -1.60 -4.92
N LYS A 590 22.91 -2.20 -3.89
CA LYS A 590 23.53 -3.26 -3.10
C LYS A 590 23.81 -4.50 -3.94
N ALA A 591 22.90 -4.87 -4.85
CA ALA A 591 23.11 -5.98 -5.77
C ALA A 591 24.31 -5.72 -6.70
N LYS A 592 24.43 -4.51 -7.25
CA LYS A 592 25.60 -4.11 -8.08
C LYS A 592 26.90 -4.12 -7.28
N GLU A 593 26.88 -3.60 -6.05
CA GLU A 593 28.02 -3.64 -5.13
C GLU A 593 28.50 -5.07 -4.86
N LEU A 594 27.57 -6.00 -4.60
CA LEU A 594 27.88 -7.41 -4.37
C LEU A 594 28.46 -8.12 -5.59
N MET A 595 28.08 -7.68 -6.80
CA MET A 595 28.66 -8.15 -8.06
C MET A 595 29.98 -7.45 -8.42
N GLY A 596 30.41 -6.43 -7.66
CA GLY A 596 31.62 -5.65 -7.93
C GLY A 596 31.51 -4.74 -9.16
N VAL A 597 30.29 -4.30 -9.50
CA VAL A 597 30.00 -3.42 -10.64
C VAL A 597 29.70 -2.02 -10.12
N TYR A 598 30.56 -1.04 -10.45
CA TYR A 598 30.46 0.37 -10.01
C TYR A 598 30.03 1.30 -11.15
#